data_AF-A0A975XS08-F1
#
_entry.id   AF-A0A975XS08-F1
#
_cell.length_a   1.000
_cell.length_b   1.000
_cell.length_c   1.000
_cell.angle_alpha   90.00
_cell.angle_beta   90.00
_cell.angle_gamma   90.00
#
_symmetry.space_group_name_H-M   'P 1'
#
loop_
_entity.id
_entity.type
_entity.pdbx_description
1 polymer ?
#
loop_
_entity_poly.entity_id
_entity_poly.type
_entity_poly.pdbx_seq_one_letter_code
_entity_poly.pdbx_strand_id
1 'polypeptide(L)'
;MTEEYATRRERREAEAAAAALTQSLSTTSLPAVAAERSLDAVVVPVAPVVPAAPVVSSVPVATVTPVGLTMPVVTVVATPKAKPTTPVESQNRAVPVRRASRRRLPTKPAVTKRSLVSAVVMTFAAALIATMALPAYAFTTNGAFDPHEDATSLTAGQQSMASGAGTSLIISRDNYQAPSQAELKAKKAAEAAAAAAKLAATLQFSSTGAVTASAYPAVVSPEVQALASYLMAAVASGKLVGSRPDHIKEIGYLASGQAVPNCGVDFRVLQTIKVAVDNFDKVGVSDINRLCTGQLEGAGTISPHYRSGGGHAVDFYILNGHSLTGGDSDSMKLLRLLDPLVPANTNVGQAGCRASGSGFVNLSEFADSCSHLHVDFISARGGQLSGV
;
A
#
# COMPACT_ATOMS: atom_id res chain seq x y z
N MET A 1 -29.18 6.90 12.76
CA MET A 1 -28.94 8.27 12.23
C MET A 1 -29.22 9.28 13.34
N THR A 2 -28.28 9.44 14.26
CA THR A 2 -28.22 10.56 15.20
C THR A 2 -26.74 10.68 15.56
N GLU A 3 -25.97 11.27 14.66
CA GLU A 3 -24.62 11.72 15.00
C GLU A 3 -24.69 13.22 15.25
N GLU A 4 -24.07 13.55 16.36
CA GLU A 4 -24.32 14.70 17.21
C GLU A 4 -23.57 15.92 16.67
N TYR A 5 -24.28 17.03 16.50
CA TYR A 5 -23.67 18.30 16.09
C TYR A 5 -22.82 18.86 17.24
N ALA A 6 -21.54 18.49 17.29
CA ALA A 6 -20.56 19.19 18.12
C ALA A 6 -20.64 20.69 17.80
N THR A 7 -20.84 21.49 18.84
CA THR A 7 -21.09 22.93 18.68
C THR A 7 -19.79 23.60 18.22
N ARG A 8 -19.90 24.69 17.45
CA ARG A 8 -18.73 25.45 16.98
C ARG A 8 -17.79 25.90 18.10
N ARG A 9 -18.27 25.93 19.35
CA ARG A 9 -17.50 26.25 20.53
C ARG A 9 -16.54 25.13 20.90
N GLU A 10 -17.00 23.89 20.94
CA GLU A 10 -16.17 22.71 21.26
C GLU A 10 -15.05 22.53 20.24
N ARG A 11 -15.33 22.83 18.95
CA ARG A 11 -14.30 22.79 17.91
C ARG A 11 -13.21 23.85 18.10
N ARG A 12 -13.56 25.04 18.60
CA ARG A 12 -12.60 26.11 18.90
C ARG A 12 -11.80 25.83 20.16
N GLU A 13 -12.41 25.21 21.16
CA GLU A 13 -11.72 24.82 22.39
C GLU A 13 -10.72 23.68 22.11
N ALA A 14 -11.07 22.72 21.26
CA ALA A 14 -10.15 21.68 20.79
C ALA A 14 -8.97 22.23 19.95
N GLU A 15 -9.23 23.17 19.04
CA GLU A 15 -8.18 23.84 18.25
C GLU A 15 -7.24 24.69 19.13
N ALA A 16 -7.78 25.37 20.15
CA ALA A 16 -6.96 26.14 21.09
C ALA A 16 -6.08 25.23 21.97
N ALA A 17 -6.58 24.09 22.42
CA ALA A 17 -5.82 23.11 23.19
C ALA A 17 -4.66 22.50 22.36
N ALA A 18 -4.90 22.21 21.08
CA ALA A 18 -3.86 21.71 20.17
C ALA A 18 -2.75 22.74 19.89
N ALA A 19 -3.11 24.03 19.78
CA ALA A 19 -2.13 25.11 19.60
C ALA A 19 -1.22 25.30 20.83
N ALA A 20 -1.76 25.15 22.04
CA ALA A 20 -0.98 25.27 23.28
C ALA A 20 0.07 24.15 23.43
N LEU A 21 -0.26 22.92 22.99
CA LEU A 21 0.67 21.78 23.06
C LEU A 21 1.89 21.98 22.14
N THR A 22 1.67 22.60 20.97
CA THR A 22 2.72 22.85 19.98
C THR A 22 3.72 23.93 20.48
N GLN A 23 3.26 24.90 21.26
CA GLN A 23 4.15 25.92 21.85
C GLN A 23 5.02 25.36 22.98
N SER A 24 4.56 24.35 23.71
CA SER A 24 5.33 23.71 24.79
C SER A 24 6.51 22.88 24.29
N LEU A 25 6.52 22.46 23.02
CA LEU A 25 7.58 21.60 22.45
C LEU A 25 8.76 22.39 21.85
N SER A 26 8.66 23.72 21.78
CA SER A 26 9.67 24.57 21.12
C SER A 26 10.76 25.12 22.06
N THR A 27 10.71 24.82 23.36
CA THR A 27 11.60 25.45 24.37
C THR A 27 12.68 24.55 24.96
N THR A 28 12.90 23.34 24.44
CA THR A 28 13.98 22.46 24.94
C THR A 28 15.16 22.46 23.98
N SER A 29 16.05 23.46 24.10
CA SER A 29 17.37 23.41 23.48
C SER A 29 18.32 22.55 24.33
N LEU A 30 18.87 21.49 23.74
CA LEU A 30 19.93 20.69 24.33
C LEU A 30 21.30 21.21 23.87
N PRO A 31 22.33 21.19 24.73
CA PRO A 31 23.66 21.66 24.37
C PRO A 31 24.40 20.67 23.45
N ALA A 32 25.12 21.24 22.48
CA ALA A 32 25.96 20.51 21.54
C ALA A 32 27.20 19.93 22.25
N VAL A 33 27.40 18.62 22.12
CA VAL A 33 28.66 17.96 22.47
C VAL A 33 29.32 17.49 21.17
N ALA A 34 30.47 18.07 20.89
CA ALA A 34 31.36 17.69 19.81
C ALA A 34 32.04 16.35 20.11
N ALA A 35 32.05 15.45 19.12
CA ALA A 35 32.90 14.27 19.13
C ALA A 35 33.42 14.02 17.71
N GLU A 36 34.65 14.48 17.45
CA GLU A 36 35.48 13.99 16.36
C GLU A 36 35.93 12.57 16.70
N ARG A 37 35.78 11.60 15.79
CA ARG A 37 36.66 10.43 15.76
C ARG A 37 36.92 9.94 14.34
N SER A 38 38.22 9.79 14.12
CA SER A 38 38.96 9.29 12.96
C SER A 38 38.51 7.92 12.49
N LEU A 39 38.46 7.74 11.18
CA LEU A 39 38.28 6.46 10.49
C LEU A 39 39.66 5.90 10.14
N ASP A 40 40.05 4.80 10.80
CA ASP A 40 41.12 3.92 10.29
C ASP A 40 40.47 2.63 9.79
N ALA A 41 40.54 2.44 8.47
CA ALA A 41 40.08 1.25 7.77
C ALA A 41 41.15 0.16 7.84
N VAL A 42 40.90 -0.88 8.65
CA VAL A 42 41.69 -2.12 8.63
C VAL A 42 41.09 -3.07 7.60
N VAL A 43 41.83 -3.29 6.51
CA VAL A 43 41.54 -4.31 5.50
C VAL A 43 42.03 -5.66 6.03
N VAL A 44 41.11 -6.60 6.27
CA VAL A 44 41.44 -7.99 6.59
C VAL A 44 41.26 -8.84 5.32
N PRO A 45 42.25 -9.67 4.93
CA PRO A 45 42.12 -10.55 3.77
C PRO A 45 41.20 -11.75 4.06
N VAL A 46 40.25 -11.99 3.16
CA VAL A 46 39.33 -13.13 3.18
C VAL A 46 40.03 -14.36 2.58
N ALA A 47 40.11 -15.44 3.35
CA ALA A 47 40.59 -16.74 2.88
C ALA A 47 39.47 -17.50 2.12
N PRO A 48 39.81 -18.33 1.12
CA PRO A 48 38.83 -19.09 0.34
C PRO A 48 38.22 -20.23 1.17
N VAL A 49 36.88 -20.25 1.24
CA VAL A 49 36.09 -21.32 1.86
C VAL A 49 35.97 -22.49 0.88
N VAL A 50 36.44 -23.67 1.30
CA VAL A 50 36.26 -24.95 0.59
C VAL A 50 34.90 -25.55 1.01
N PRO A 51 34.06 -26.01 0.07
CA PRO A 51 32.78 -26.62 0.43
C PRO A 51 32.97 -28.03 0.98
N ALA A 52 32.48 -28.27 2.21
CA ALA A 52 32.40 -29.58 2.82
C ALA A 52 31.18 -30.37 2.30
N ALA A 53 31.38 -31.67 2.04
CA ALA A 53 30.37 -32.60 1.57
C ALA A 53 29.24 -32.85 2.61
N PRO A 54 28.02 -33.19 2.16
CA PRO A 54 26.87 -33.37 3.06
C PRO A 54 26.96 -34.70 3.83
N VAL A 55 26.92 -34.62 5.16
CA VAL A 55 26.73 -35.77 6.05
C VAL A 55 25.23 -36.04 6.20
N VAL A 56 24.79 -37.20 5.74
CA VAL A 56 23.41 -37.69 5.87
C VAL A 56 23.20 -38.17 7.31
N SER A 57 22.33 -37.50 8.06
CA SER A 57 21.96 -37.90 9.43
C SER A 57 20.54 -38.47 9.42
N SER A 58 20.43 -39.79 9.62
CA SER A 58 19.17 -40.51 9.74
C SER A 58 18.64 -40.44 11.17
N VAL A 59 17.49 -39.80 11.37
CA VAL A 59 16.76 -39.78 12.66
C VAL A 59 15.71 -40.90 12.66
N PRO A 60 15.60 -41.71 13.73
CA PRO A 60 14.57 -42.74 13.83
C PRO A 60 13.19 -42.15 14.11
N VAL A 61 12.18 -42.69 13.41
CA VAL A 61 10.76 -42.40 13.59
C VAL A 61 10.26 -43.11 14.85
N ALA A 62 9.74 -42.36 15.82
CA ALA A 62 9.05 -42.90 16.97
C ALA A 62 7.54 -43.04 16.67
N THR A 63 7.04 -44.26 16.77
CA THR A 63 5.63 -44.62 16.64
C THR A 63 4.86 -44.18 17.88
N VAL A 64 3.89 -43.28 17.73
CA VAL A 64 2.99 -42.85 18.81
C VAL A 64 1.68 -43.62 18.69
N THR A 65 1.36 -44.44 19.68
CA THR A 65 0.05 -45.09 19.87
C THR A 65 -0.97 -44.09 20.43
N PRO A 66 -2.19 -43.99 19.87
CA PRO A 66 -3.22 -43.11 20.43
C PRO A 66 -3.86 -43.73 21.68
N VAL A 67 -3.81 -42.97 22.78
CA VAL A 67 -4.60 -43.24 24.00
C VAL A 67 -6.00 -42.68 23.78
N GLY A 68 -7.01 -43.55 23.85
CA GLY A 68 -8.41 -43.17 23.78
C GLY A 68 -8.84 -42.41 25.03
N LEU A 69 -9.27 -41.16 24.85
CA LEU A 69 -9.99 -40.38 25.85
C LEU A 69 -11.47 -40.34 25.48
N THR A 70 -12.25 -41.15 26.18
CA THR A 70 -13.72 -41.08 26.21
C THR A 70 -14.15 -39.82 26.97
N MET A 71 -14.80 -38.89 26.28
CA MET A 71 -15.47 -37.74 26.90
C MET A 71 -16.91 -38.13 27.30
N PRO A 72 -17.41 -37.69 28.46
CA PRO A 72 -18.80 -37.91 28.85
C PRO A 72 -19.75 -36.98 28.09
N VAL A 73 -20.84 -37.57 27.60
CA VAL A 73 -21.99 -36.89 27.00
C VAL A 73 -22.70 -36.07 28.08
N VAL A 74 -22.73 -34.75 27.93
CA VAL A 74 -23.57 -33.86 28.74
C VAL A 74 -24.83 -33.54 27.95
N THR A 75 -25.94 -34.12 28.38
CA THR A 75 -27.28 -33.86 27.84
C THR A 75 -27.80 -32.55 28.43
N VAL A 76 -27.89 -31.50 27.62
CA VAL A 76 -28.53 -30.23 28.02
C VAL A 76 -30.03 -30.31 27.72
N VAL A 77 -30.84 -30.28 28.78
CA VAL A 77 -32.30 -30.23 28.75
C VAL A 77 -32.75 -28.83 28.31
N ALA A 78 -33.44 -28.75 27.17
CA ALA A 78 -34.08 -27.53 26.71
C ALA A 78 -35.40 -27.28 27.46
N THR A 79 -35.57 -26.09 28.03
CA THR A 79 -36.86 -25.59 28.53
C THR A 79 -37.52 -24.69 27.48
N PRO A 80 -38.82 -24.87 27.16
CA PRO A 80 -39.54 -23.99 26.25
C PRO A 80 -40.08 -22.79 27.02
N LYS A 81 -39.82 -21.56 26.55
CA LYS A 81 -40.48 -20.37 27.07
C LYS A 81 -41.34 -19.70 26.00
N ALA A 82 -42.57 -19.45 26.44
CA ALA A 82 -43.75 -19.15 25.66
C ALA A 82 -43.76 -17.78 24.99
N LYS A 83 -44.49 -17.77 23.87
CA LYS A 83 -45.01 -16.62 23.11
C LYS A 83 -46.11 -15.91 23.91
N PRO A 84 -46.24 -14.57 23.79
CA PRO A 84 -47.56 -13.98 23.73
C PRO A 84 -47.74 -13.05 22.53
N THR A 85 -48.94 -13.17 21.94
CA THR A 85 -49.55 -12.43 20.85
C THR A 85 -50.18 -11.10 21.32
N THR A 86 -49.94 -10.01 20.56
CA THR A 86 -50.83 -8.90 20.02
C THR A 86 -52.08 -8.41 20.79
N PRO A 87 -52.76 -7.26 20.48
CA PRO A 87 -52.64 -6.26 19.39
C PRO A 87 -52.81 -4.77 19.87
N VAL A 88 -53.22 -3.85 18.97
CA VAL A 88 -53.74 -2.45 19.10
C VAL A 88 -52.79 -1.43 18.46
N GLU A 89 -52.97 -1.06 17.19
CA GLU A 89 -53.93 -0.09 16.63
C GLU A 89 -53.86 1.32 17.23
N SER A 90 -53.26 2.27 16.51
CA SER A 90 -53.78 3.64 16.46
C SER A 90 -53.23 4.38 15.25
N GLN A 91 -54.18 4.77 14.42
CA GLN A 91 -54.05 5.65 13.28
C GLN A 91 -53.56 7.04 13.73
N ASN A 92 -52.69 7.68 12.95
CA ASN A 92 -52.79 9.13 12.80
C ASN A 92 -52.25 9.60 11.44
N ARG A 93 -53.11 10.39 10.80
CA ARG A 93 -53.07 10.89 9.44
C ARG A 93 -52.86 12.41 9.49
N ALA A 94 -52.23 12.94 8.43
CA ALA A 94 -52.14 14.36 8.02
C ALA A 94 -51.15 15.25 8.82
N VAL A 95 -50.39 16.20 8.27
CA VAL A 95 -50.60 17.18 7.18
C VAL A 95 -49.23 17.65 6.64
N PRO A 96 -49.02 17.93 5.34
CA PRO A 96 -47.82 18.62 4.85
C PRO A 96 -47.97 20.15 4.97
N VAL A 97 -47.17 20.79 5.83
CA VAL A 97 -47.07 22.26 5.91
C VAL A 97 -46.05 22.75 4.87
N ARG A 98 -46.55 23.39 3.81
CA ARG A 98 -45.78 24.23 2.89
C ARG A 98 -45.21 25.42 3.67
N ARG A 99 -43.87 25.51 3.79
CA ARG A 99 -43.19 26.73 4.28
C ARG A 99 -42.63 27.53 3.12
N ALA A 100 -42.99 28.80 3.11
CA ALA A 100 -42.71 29.81 2.09
C ALA A 100 -41.20 30.12 1.94
N SER A 101 -40.82 30.38 0.69
CA SER A 101 -39.51 30.85 0.25
C SER A 101 -39.18 32.23 0.83
N ARG A 102 -38.15 32.32 1.68
CA ARG A 102 -37.53 33.60 2.06
C ARG A 102 -36.51 34.02 0.99
N ARG A 103 -36.77 35.15 0.34
CA ARG A 103 -35.84 35.90 -0.52
C ARG A 103 -34.53 36.16 0.23
N ARG A 104 -33.41 35.74 -0.34
CA ARG A 104 -32.06 36.11 0.10
C ARG A 104 -31.71 37.49 -0.45
N LEU A 105 -31.22 38.37 0.43
CA LEU A 105 -30.59 39.64 0.07
C LEU A 105 -29.16 39.39 -0.47
N PRO A 106 -28.68 40.20 -1.43
CA PRO A 106 -27.34 40.05 -1.99
C PRO A 106 -26.27 40.57 -1.02
N THR A 107 -25.39 39.68 -0.55
CA THR A 107 -24.18 40.05 0.20
C THR A 107 -23.03 40.32 -0.75
N LYS A 108 -22.39 41.49 -0.61
CA LYS A 108 -21.25 41.95 -1.40
C LYS A 108 -20.05 40.99 -1.29
N PRO A 109 -19.27 40.77 -2.36
CA PRO A 109 -18.13 39.86 -2.34
C PRO A 109 -16.95 40.47 -1.57
N ALA A 110 -16.48 39.76 -0.54
CA ALA A 110 -15.22 40.07 0.13
C ALA A 110 -14.06 39.53 -0.70
N VAL A 111 -13.12 40.41 -1.04
CA VAL A 111 -11.87 40.08 -1.73
C VAL A 111 -11.03 39.18 -0.83
N THR A 112 -10.89 37.90 -1.20
CA THR A 112 -10.09 36.93 -0.45
C THR A 112 -8.65 36.92 -0.97
N LYS A 113 -7.69 36.83 -0.03
CA LYS A 113 -6.23 36.84 -0.19
C LYS A 113 -5.63 35.68 -1.04
N ARG A 114 -6.43 35.03 -1.88
CA ARG A 114 -6.03 33.87 -2.70
C ARG A 114 -5.28 34.24 -3.98
N SER A 115 -5.23 35.52 -4.39
CA SER A 115 -4.55 35.90 -5.63
C SER A 115 -3.01 35.93 -5.54
N LEU A 116 -2.44 36.06 -4.33
CA LEU A 116 -0.98 36.13 -4.17
C LEU A 116 -0.30 34.75 -4.27
N VAL A 117 -0.98 33.67 -3.87
CA VAL A 117 -0.40 32.32 -3.94
C VAL A 117 -0.31 31.83 -5.38
N SER A 118 -1.28 32.19 -6.24
CA SER A 118 -1.29 31.77 -7.64
C SER A 118 -0.19 32.44 -8.48
N ALA A 119 0.30 33.62 -8.07
CA ALA A 119 1.39 34.30 -8.74
C ALA A 119 2.75 33.65 -8.48
N VAL A 120 3.00 33.18 -7.25
CA VAL A 120 4.28 32.55 -6.88
C VAL A 120 4.46 31.16 -7.52
N VAL A 121 3.37 30.40 -7.68
CA VAL A 121 3.41 29.07 -8.31
C VAL A 121 3.75 29.16 -9.81
N MET A 122 3.28 30.21 -10.50
CA MET A 122 3.59 30.40 -11.93
C MET A 122 5.05 30.80 -12.18
N THR A 123 5.70 31.54 -11.27
CA THR A 123 7.11 31.92 -11.42
C THR A 123 8.08 30.74 -11.24
N PHE A 124 7.77 29.80 -10.33
CA PHE A 124 8.59 28.59 -10.18
C PHE A 124 8.48 27.62 -11.37
N ALA A 125 7.31 27.53 -12.01
CA ALA A 125 7.12 26.69 -13.19
C ALA A 125 7.93 27.19 -14.41
N ALA A 126 8.03 28.51 -14.60
CA ALA A 126 8.85 29.10 -15.67
C ALA A 126 10.35 28.90 -15.44
N ALA A 127 10.81 28.95 -14.19
CA ALA A 127 12.23 28.74 -13.85
C ALA A 127 12.69 27.29 -14.07
N LEU A 128 11.80 26.31 -13.93
CA LEU A 128 12.13 24.88 -14.10
C LEU A 128 12.20 24.46 -15.58
N ILE A 129 11.47 25.14 -16.47
CA ILE A 129 11.56 24.89 -17.92
C ILE A 129 12.87 25.46 -18.50
N ALA A 130 13.40 26.53 -17.91
CA ALA A 130 14.64 27.16 -18.37
C ALA A 130 15.92 26.34 -18.09
N THR A 131 15.92 25.42 -17.11
CA THR A 131 17.11 24.62 -16.75
C THR A 131 17.20 23.27 -17.47
N MET A 132 16.17 22.88 -18.23
CA MET A 132 16.15 21.66 -19.04
C MET A 132 16.54 21.89 -20.50
N ALA A 133 16.76 23.14 -20.90
CA ALA A 133 17.23 23.50 -22.23
C ALA A 133 18.71 23.92 -22.17
N LEU A 134 19.59 22.99 -22.60
CA LEU A 134 21.02 23.13 -22.95
C LEU A 134 22.03 22.72 -21.84
N PRO A 135 23.15 22.03 -22.16
CA PRO A 135 23.75 21.83 -23.49
C PRO A 135 24.06 20.36 -23.86
N ALA A 136 23.52 19.89 -24.98
CA ALA A 136 24.11 18.78 -25.74
C ALA A 136 25.13 19.36 -26.73
N TYR A 137 26.30 19.75 -26.25
CA TYR A 137 27.47 20.12 -27.06
C TYR A 137 28.73 19.68 -26.32
N ALA A 138 29.18 18.44 -26.56
CA ALA A 138 30.55 17.99 -26.29
C ALA A 138 30.80 16.56 -26.81
N PHE A 139 30.73 16.34 -28.12
CA PHE A 139 31.46 15.25 -28.77
C PHE A 139 32.04 15.76 -30.09
N THR A 140 33.20 16.40 -30.02
CA THR A 140 34.10 16.56 -31.15
C THR A 140 35.49 16.15 -30.65
N THR A 141 35.88 14.93 -31.00
CA THR A 141 37.26 14.47 -30.87
C THR A 141 37.97 14.82 -32.17
N ASN A 142 39.01 15.64 -32.06
CA ASN A 142 39.88 16.05 -33.15
C ASN A 142 40.42 14.83 -33.93
N GLY A 143 40.17 14.75 -35.24
CA GLY A 143 40.92 13.89 -36.15
C GLY A 143 40.14 13.05 -37.19
N ALA A 144 38.82 13.17 -37.33
CA ALA A 144 38.03 12.20 -38.13
C ALA A 144 37.44 12.71 -39.47
N PHE A 145 37.77 13.92 -39.95
CA PHE A 145 37.27 14.38 -41.25
C PHE A 145 38.36 15.05 -42.07
N ASP A 146 38.86 14.32 -43.07
CA ASP A 146 39.64 14.83 -44.18
C ASP A 146 38.66 15.17 -45.33
N PRO A 147 38.44 16.44 -45.68
CA PRO A 147 37.36 16.84 -46.57
C PRO A 147 37.68 16.67 -48.07
N HIS A 148 38.78 15.99 -48.43
CA HIS A 148 39.29 16.04 -49.80
C HIS A 148 38.96 14.85 -50.73
N GLU A 149 38.32 13.77 -50.26
CA GLU A 149 38.15 12.55 -51.10
C GLU A 149 36.70 12.07 -51.35
N ASP A 150 35.67 12.57 -50.64
CA ASP A 150 34.29 12.07 -50.80
C ASP A 150 33.34 13.02 -51.55
N ALA A 151 33.78 13.53 -52.69
CA ALA A 151 32.94 14.28 -53.64
C ALA A 151 32.32 13.37 -54.72
N THR A 152 31.78 12.21 -54.35
CA THR A 152 30.80 11.52 -55.21
C THR A 152 29.41 12.09 -54.98
N SER A 153 28.81 12.57 -56.06
CA SER A 153 27.53 13.28 -56.13
C SER A 153 26.42 12.69 -55.25
N LEU A 154 26.12 13.36 -54.13
CA LEU A 154 24.85 13.22 -53.43
C LEU A 154 23.74 13.78 -54.32
N THR A 155 23.07 12.88 -55.04
CA THR A 155 21.80 13.19 -55.69
C THR A 155 20.73 13.28 -54.59
N ALA A 156 19.88 14.30 -54.69
CA ALA A 156 19.00 14.81 -53.62
C ALA A 156 18.31 13.73 -52.77
N GLY A 157 18.60 13.72 -51.46
CA GLY A 157 17.73 13.15 -50.43
C GLY A 157 18.20 11.89 -49.70
N GLN A 158 19.34 11.28 -50.05
CA GLN A 158 19.81 10.06 -49.39
C GLN A 158 20.96 10.35 -48.40
N GLN A 159 20.73 10.04 -47.13
CA GLN A 159 21.77 9.98 -46.09
C GLN A 159 22.11 8.50 -45.85
N SER A 160 23.13 7.98 -46.51
CA SER A 160 23.66 6.64 -46.21
C SER A 160 24.85 6.76 -45.26
N MET A 161 24.72 6.26 -44.03
CA MET A 161 25.88 5.99 -43.19
C MET A 161 26.46 4.63 -43.58
N ALA A 162 27.62 4.62 -44.22
CA ALA A 162 28.36 3.40 -44.48
C ALA A 162 29.23 3.05 -43.27
N SER A 163 28.74 2.18 -42.38
CA SER A 163 29.60 1.48 -41.43
C SER A 163 30.28 0.31 -42.15
N GLY A 164 31.60 0.21 -42.05
CA GLY A 164 32.44 -0.68 -42.85
C GLY A 164 31.98 -2.14 -42.96
N ALA A 165 32.23 -2.70 -44.15
CA ALA A 165 32.23 -4.12 -44.50
C ALA A 165 31.09 -4.99 -43.93
N GLY A 166 29.85 -4.61 -44.22
CA GLY A 166 28.70 -5.48 -44.04
C GLY A 166 27.42 -4.80 -44.51
N THR A 167 26.89 -5.22 -45.66
CA THR A 167 25.52 -4.93 -46.18
C THR A 167 24.98 -3.51 -45.91
N SER A 168 24.99 -2.65 -46.92
CA SER A 168 24.27 -1.37 -46.86
C SER A 168 22.76 -1.61 -46.73
N LEU A 169 22.24 -1.46 -45.51
CA LEU A 169 20.80 -1.36 -45.28
C LEU A 169 20.37 0.02 -45.77
N ILE A 170 19.72 0.08 -46.92
CA ILE A 170 19.04 1.28 -47.39
C ILE A 170 17.86 1.52 -46.43
N ILE A 171 18.08 2.37 -45.43
CA ILE A 171 17.03 2.82 -44.52
C ILE A 171 16.25 3.91 -45.26
N SER A 172 15.19 3.53 -45.98
CA SER A 172 14.26 4.49 -46.56
C SER A 172 13.39 5.10 -45.45
N ARG A 173 13.35 6.44 -45.41
CA ARG A 173 12.54 7.23 -44.47
C ARG A 173 11.04 6.92 -44.58
N ASP A 174 10.61 6.44 -45.75
CA ASP A 174 9.20 6.22 -46.08
C ASP A 174 8.64 4.90 -45.52
N ASN A 175 9.48 4.01 -45.01
CA ASN A 175 9.04 2.76 -44.38
C ASN A 175 8.83 2.86 -42.85
N TYR A 176 8.88 4.06 -42.27
CA TYR A 176 8.61 4.23 -40.84
C TYR A 176 7.10 4.20 -40.57
N GLN A 177 6.56 3.04 -40.18
CA GLN A 177 5.25 2.98 -39.55
C GLN A 177 5.37 3.35 -38.07
N ALA A 178 4.74 4.46 -37.68
CA ALA A 178 4.63 4.83 -36.29
C ALA A 178 3.75 3.80 -35.55
N PRO A 179 4.18 3.27 -34.39
CA PRO A 179 3.38 2.33 -33.61
C PRO A 179 2.00 2.91 -33.31
N SER A 180 0.97 2.09 -33.49
CA SER A 180 -0.40 2.45 -33.13
C SER A 180 -0.52 2.69 -31.62
N GLN A 181 -1.52 3.46 -31.20
CA GLN A 181 -1.79 3.66 -29.77
C GLN A 181 -2.04 2.33 -29.02
N ALA A 182 -2.60 1.34 -29.70
CA ALA A 182 -2.82 0.01 -29.12
C ALA A 182 -1.49 -0.69 -28.83
N GLU A 183 -0.53 -0.63 -29.75
CA GLU A 183 0.81 -1.21 -29.57
C GLU A 183 1.60 -0.51 -28.47
N LEU A 184 1.50 0.82 -28.36
CA LEU A 184 2.14 1.57 -27.28
C LEU A 184 1.58 1.19 -25.90
N LYS A 185 0.27 0.98 -25.79
CA LYS A 185 -0.36 0.52 -24.54
C LYS A 185 0.05 -0.92 -24.21
N ALA A 186 0.06 -1.81 -25.20
CA ALA A 186 0.50 -3.19 -25.02
C ALA A 186 1.97 -3.26 -24.57
N LYS A 187 2.84 -2.44 -25.17
CA LYS A 187 4.26 -2.37 -24.81
C LYS A 187 4.47 -1.86 -23.38
N LYS A 188 3.75 -0.81 -22.97
CA LYS A 188 3.79 -0.31 -21.58
C LYS A 188 3.27 -1.33 -20.57
N ALA A 189 2.21 -2.07 -20.91
CA ALA A 189 1.69 -3.13 -20.05
C ALA A 189 2.70 -4.29 -19.92
N ALA A 190 3.38 -4.66 -21.01
CA ALA A 190 4.42 -5.67 -21.00
C ALA A 190 5.67 -5.24 -20.21
N GLU A 191 6.09 -3.98 -20.33
CA GLU A 191 7.19 -3.41 -19.53
C GLU A 191 6.82 -3.35 -18.03
N ALA A 192 5.59 -2.99 -17.69
CA ALA A 192 5.09 -3.01 -16.32
C ALA A 192 5.04 -4.45 -15.74
N ALA A 193 4.59 -5.42 -16.55
CA ALA A 193 4.59 -6.82 -16.15
C ALA A 193 6.02 -7.39 -15.99
N ALA A 194 6.94 -7.01 -16.87
CA ALA A 194 8.35 -7.40 -16.76
C ALA A 194 9.05 -6.75 -15.56
N ALA A 195 8.72 -5.50 -15.23
CA ALA A 195 9.18 -4.84 -14.02
C ALA A 195 8.64 -5.55 -12.77
N ALA A 196 7.34 -5.89 -12.75
CA ALA A 196 6.73 -6.65 -11.66
C ALA A 196 7.36 -8.05 -11.49
N ALA A 197 7.69 -8.74 -12.59
CA ALA A 197 8.36 -10.04 -12.55
C ALA A 197 9.79 -9.97 -12.00
N LYS A 198 10.56 -8.93 -12.37
CA LYS A 198 11.91 -8.70 -11.79
C LYS A 198 11.85 -8.37 -10.30
N LEU A 199 10.81 -7.65 -9.90
CA LEU A 199 10.53 -7.31 -8.51
C LEU A 199 10.19 -8.59 -7.72
N ALA A 200 9.32 -9.46 -8.25
CA ALA A 200 9.02 -10.79 -7.68
C ALA A 200 10.25 -11.71 -7.57
N ALA A 201 11.13 -11.71 -8.57
CA ALA A 201 12.39 -12.46 -8.51
C ALA A 201 13.38 -11.90 -7.47
N THR A 202 13.33 -10.59 -7.19
CA THR A 202 14.15 -9.94 -6.16
C THR A 202 13.60 -10.20 -4.76
N LEU A 203 12.27 -10.27 -4.62
CA LEU A 203 11.52 -10.63 -3.40
C LEU A 203 11.89 -12.04 -2.90
N GLN A 204 12.06 -13.02 -3.80
CA GLN A 204 12.47 -14.39 -3.41
C GLN A 204 13.86 -14.50 -2.77
N PHE A 205 14.71 -13.47 -2.88
CA PHE A 205 16.10 -13.53 -2.40
C PHE A 205 16.36 -12.76 -1.10
N SER A 206 15.40 -11.98 -0.58
CA SER A 206 15.61 -11.04 0.55
C SER A 206 14.93 -11.44 1.88
N SER A 207 14.37 -12.65 1.96
CA SER A 207 13.50 -13.11 3.06
C SER A 207 14.17 -13.40 4.43
N THR A 208 15.32 -12.81 4.76
CA THR A 208 16.01 -13.04 6.06
C THR A 208 15.77 -11.95 7.10
N GLY A 209 14.95 -10.93 6.83
CA GLY A 209 14.63 -9.89 7.81
C GLY A 209 13.12 -9.68 7.98
N ALA A 210 12.50 -10.38 8.92
CA ALA A 210 11.13 -10.06 9.33
C ALA A 210 11.09 -8.67 9.98
N VAL A 211 10.55 -7.68 9.28
CA VAL A 211 10.29 -6.36 9.88
C VAL A 211 9.04 -6.48 10.74
N THR A 212 9.21 -6.84 12.01
CA THR A 212 8.14 -6.72 13.00
C THR A 212 7.82 -5.23 13.16
N ALA A 213 6.57 -4.79 12.95
CA ALA A 213 6.20 -3.38 12.95
C ALA A 213 6.44 -2.63 14.30
N SER A 214 6.90 -3.34 15.34
CA SER A 214 7.16 -2.81 16.69
C SER A 214 8.36 -1.85 16.78
N ALA A 215 9.23 -1.77 15.77
CA ALA A 215 10.28 -0.77 15.67
C ALA A 215 10.63 -0.62 14.18
N TYR A 216 9.95 0.28 13.49
CA TYR A 216 10.30 0.53 12.11
C TYR A 216 11.75 1.04 12.04
N PRO A 217 12.64 0.37 11.28
CA PRO A 217 13.99 0.84 11.10
C PRO A 217 13.95 2.26 10.52
N ALA A 218 14.97 3.08 10.81
CA ALA A 218 15.09 4.43 10.26
C ALA A 218 15.13 4.48 8.72
N VAL A 219 15.25 3.32 8.08
CA VAL A 219 15.35 3.14 6.63
C VAL A 219 14.35 2.07 6.20
N VAL A 220 13.59 2.34 5.14
CA VAL A 220 12.71 1.35 4.50
C VAL A 220 13.56 0.39 3.67
N SER A 221 13.37 -0.92 3.82
CA SER A 221 14.13 -1.89 3.03
C SER A 221 13.78 -1.78 1.53
N PRO A 222 14.73 -2.06 0.61
CA PRO A 222 14.44 -2.03 -0.82
C PRO A 222 13.26 -2.92 -1.24
N GLU A 223 13.10 -4.06 -0.56
CA GLU A 223 12.02 -5.01 -0.79
C GLU A 223 10.64 -4.41 -0.45
N VAL A 224 10.51 -3.81 0.74
CA VAL A 224 9.30 -3.12 1.18
C VAL A 224 8.99 -1.95 0.25
N GLN A 225 10.00 -1.15 -0.11
CA GLN A 225 9.83 0.00 -0.99
C GLN A 225 9.34 -0.42 -2.38
N ALA A 226 9.88 -1.51 -2.93
CA ALA A 226 9.52 -2.00 -4.24
C ALA A 226 8.09 -2.56 -4.27
N LEU A 227 7.68 -3.32 -3.25
CA LEU A 227 6.30 -3.78 -3.11
C LEU A 227 5.32 -2.62 -2.91
N ALA A 228 5.67 -1.65 -2.07
CA ALA A 228 4.86 -0.44 -1.89
C ALA A 228 4.73 0.36 -3.19
N SER A 229 5.80 0.45 -3.99
CA SER A 229 5.75 1.10 -5.31
C SER A 229 4.81 0.40 -6.28
N TYR A 230 4.77 -0.93 -6.29
CA TYR A 230 3.79 -1.71 -7.04
C TYR A 230 2.35 -1.35 -6.65
N LEU A 231 2.08 -1.30 -5.34
CA LEU A 231 0.76 -0.93 -4.83
C LEU A 231 0.40 0.52 -5.17
N MET A 232 1.34 1.45 -5.11
CA MET A 232 1.11 2.84 -5.52
C MET A 232 0.85 2.99 -7.02
N ALA A 233 1.40 2.11 -7.87
CA ALA A 233 1.00 2.04 -9.28
C ALA A 233 -0.46 1.56 -9.43
N ALA A 234 -0.90 0.58 -8.63
CA ALA A 234 -2.30 0.16 -8.58
C ALA A 234 -3.21 1.29 -8.11
N VAL A 235 -2.76 2.13 -7.17
CA VAL A 235 -3.47 3.35 -6.74
C VAL A 235 -3.59 4.35 -7.88
N ALA A 236 -2.48 4.63 -8.59
CA ALA A 236 -2.47 5.54 -9.73
C ALA A 236 -3.40 5.09 -10.86
N SER A 237 -3.56 3.78 -11.06
CA SER A 237 -4.50 3.21 -12.03
C SER A 237 -5.97 3.22 -11.57
N GLY A 238 -6.24 3.52 -10.30
CA GLY A 238 -7.58 3.46 -9.70
C GLY A 238 -8.07 2.04 -9.36
N LYS A 239 -7.19 1.04 -9.47
CA LYS A 239 -7.43 -0.36 -9.09
C LYS A 239 -7.44 -0.53 -7.58
N LEU A 240 -6.49 0.09 -6.88
CA LEU A 240 -6.46 0.18 -5.42
C LEU A 240 -6.95 1.56 -4.98
N VAL A 241 -7.87 1.63 -4.03
CA VAL A 241 -8.40 2.89 -3.48
C VAL A 241 -8.44 2.86 -1.96
N GLY A 242 -8.25 4.03 -1.35
CA GLY A 242 -8.39 4.24 0.09
C GLY A 242 -9.75 4.81 0.46
N SER A 243 -10.19 4.56 1.69
CA SER A 243 -11.32 5.27 2.30
C SER A 243 -10.89 6.63 2.88
N ARG A 244 -11.80 7.32 3.57
CA ARG A 244 -11.45 8.52 4.36
C ARG A 244 -11.67 8.22 5.85
N PRO A 245 -10.69 8.53 6.72
CA PRO A 245 -9.33 9.01 6.44
C PRO A 245 -8.48 8.08 5.58
N ASP A 246 -7.53 8.66 4.84
CA ASP A 246 -6.78 7.94 3.83
C ASP A 246 -5.55 7.24 4.43
N HIS A 247 -5.59 5.90 4.42
CA HIS A 247 -4.50 5.02 4.85
C HIS A 247 -3.55 4.62 3.72
N ILE A 248 -3.89 4.90 2.45
CA ILE A 248 -3.00 4.61 1.31
C ILE A 248 -1.74 5.47 1.36
N LYS A 249 -1.80 6.65 1.99
CA LYS A 249 -0.63 7.51 2.22
C LYS A 249 0.52 6.78 2.94
N GLU A 250 0.21 5.80 3.80
CA GLU A 250 1.20 5.01 4.54
C GLU A 250 2.03 4.16 3.57
N ILE A 251 1.37 3.53 2.61
CA ILE A 251 2.02 2.81 1.50
C ILE A 251 2.85 3.80 0.66
N GLY A 252 2.34 5.01 0.44
CA GLY A 252 3.07 6.08 -0.25
C GLY A 252 4.39 6.47 0.43
N TYR A 253 4.42 6.57 1.76
CA TYR A 253 5.66 6.80 2.51
C TYR A 253 6.67 5.68 2.26
N LEU A 254 6.23 4.42 2.36
CA LEU A 254 7.10 3.26 2.11
C LEU A 254 7.61 3.23 0.66
N ALA A 255 6.77 3.52 -0.33
CA ALA A 255 7.16 3.57 -1.75
C ALA A 255 8.21 4.66 -2.04
N SER A 256 8.14 5.78 -1.32
CA SER A 256 9.16 6.85 -1.40
C SER A 256 10.40 6.60 -0.55
N GLY A 257 10.48 5.45 0.13
CA GLY A 257 11.60 5.10 1.02
C GLY A 257 11.59 5.89 2.33
N GLN A 258 10.47 6.54 2.68
CA GLN A 258 10.35 7.38 3.86
C GLN A 258 9.88 6.55 5.07
N ALA A 259 10.73 6.47 6.10
CA ALA A 259 10.35 5.95 7.41
C ALA A 259 9.70 7.07 8.24
N VAL A 260 8.38 7.17 8.16
CA VAL A 260 7.62 8.15 8.95
C VAL A 260 7.28 7.55 10.32
N PRO A 261 7.57 8.25 11.43
CA PRO A 261 7.25 7.76 12.77
C PRO A 261 5.78 7.36 12.87
N ASN A 262 5.51 6.18 13.46
CA ASN A 262 4.17 5.61 13.66
C ASN A 262 3.36 5.32 12.39
N CYS A 263 3.97 5.37 11.20
CA CYS A 263 3.31 5.11 9.92
C CYS A 263 3.86 3.87 9.20
N GLY A 264 4.45 2.96 9.96
CA GLY A 264 4.90 1.67 9.47
C GLY A 264 3.75 0.76 9.06
N VAL A 265 3.98 -0.15 8.11
CA VAL A 265 2.98 -1.13 7.66
C VAL A 265 3.65 -2.48 7.48
N ASP A 266 3.29 -3.45 8.33
CA ASP A 266 3.85 -4.80 8.29
C ASP A 266 3.93 -5.33 6.84
N PHE A 267 5.09 -5.89 6.48
CA PHE A 267 5.33 -6.33 5.11
C PHE A 267 4.29 -7.35 4.64
N ARG A 268 3.78 -8.19 5.54
CA ARG A 268 2.73 -9.18 5.27
C ARG A 268 1.40 -8.51 4.96
N VAL A 269 1.11 -7.35 5.56
CA VAL A 269 -0.05 -6.53 5.21
C VAL A 269 0.07 -6.02 3.78
N LEU A 270 1.24 -5.51 3.38
CA LEU A 270 1.47 -5.10 1.99
C LEU A 270 1.33 -6.27 1.00
N GLN A 271 1.86 -7.44 1.34
CA GLN A 271 1.71 -8.66 0.54
C GLN A 271 0.25 -9.08 0.42
N THR A 272 -0.52 -8.98 1.50
CA THR A 272 -1.97 -9.27 1.51
C THR A 272 -2.73 -8.33 0.58
N ILE A 273 -2.41 -7.03 0.61
CA ILE A 273 -3.00 -6.05 -0.33
C ILE A 273 -2.60 -6.38 -1.77
N LYS A 274 -1.35 -6.81 -2.02
CA LYS A 274 -0.92 -7.26 -3.35
C LYS A 274 -1.73 -8.47 -3.82
N VAL A 275 -1.93 -9.49 -2.99
CA VAL A 275 -2.76 -10.65 -3.34
C VAL A 275 -4.17 -10.21 -3.73
N ALA A 276 -4.77 -9.26 -3.00
CA ALA A 276 -6.06 -8.69 -3.39
C ALA A 276 -5.99 -7.92 -4.73
N VAL A 277 -4.98 -7.07 -4.91
CA VAL A 277 -4.80 -6.29 -6.15
C VAL A 277 -4.58 -7.21 -7.36
N ASP A 278 -3.93 -8.35 -7.20
CA ASP A 278 -3.67 -9.27 -8.31
C ASP A 278 -4.90 -10.09 -8.72
N ASN A 279 -5.84 -10.32 -7.79
CA ASN A 279 -6.93 -11.28 -7.97
C ASN A 279 -8.34 -10.66 -8.11
N PHE A 280 -8.44 -9.33 -7.98
CA PHE A 280 -9.69 -8.58 -8.02
C PHE A 280 -9.56 -7.34 -8.92
N ASP A 281 -10.64 -6.97 -9.60
CA ASP A 281 -10.64 -5.85 -10.56
C ASP A 281 -10.56 -4.48 -9.88
N LYS A 282 -11.04 -4.40 -8.64
CA LYS A 282 -11.03 -3.21 -7.79
C LYS A 282 -10.84 -3.64 -6.33
N VAL A 283 -9.99 -2.94 -5.60
CA VAL A 283 -9.70 -3.18 -4.19
C VAL A 283 -9.84 -1.87 -3.43
N GLY A 284 -10.63 -1.87 -2.37
CA GLY A 284 -10.78 -0.76 -1.44
C GLY A 284 -10.28 -1.13 -0.06
N VAL A 285 -9.34 -0.36 0.47
CA VAL A 285 -8.80 -0.48 1.83
C VAL A 285 -9.31 0.65 2.70
N SER A 286 -9.92 0.33 3.83
CA SER A 286 -10.43 1.33 4.76
C SER A 286 -9.39 1.71 5.80
N ASP A 287 -8.64 0.74 6.33
CA ASP A 287 -7.70 0.94 7.43
C ASP A 287 -6.44 0.11 7.29
N ILE A 288 -5.30 0.68 7.71
CA ILE A 288 -4.01 -0.01 7.79
C ILE A 288 -3.32 0.32 9.12
N ASN A 289 -2.72 1.51 9.26
CA ASN A 289 -2.11 1.98 10.49
C ASN A 289 -2.89 3.17 11.06
N ARG A 290 -3.84 2.89 11.96
CA ARG A 290 -4.62 3.91 12.67
C ARG A 290 -3.77 4.76 13.62
N LEU A 291 -2.60 4.28 14.07
CA LEU A 291 -1.66 5.10 14.83
C LEU A 291 -1.07 6.23 13.97
N CYS A 292 -0.84 5.99 12.67
CA CYS A 292 -0.35 7.00 11.73
C CYS A 292 -1.33 8.16 11.53
N THR A 293 -2.63 7.86 11.52
CA THR A 293 -3.70 8.85 11.32
C THR A 293 -4.20 9.44 12.64
N GLY A 294 -3.85 8.85 13.78
CA GLY A 294 -4.38 9.20 15.10
C GLY A 294 -5.85 8.80 15.30
N GLN A 295 -6.39 7.92 14.44
CA GLN A 295 -7.76 7.44 14.58
C GLN A 295 -7.87 6.40 15.68
N LEU A 296 -8.93 6.53 16.49
CA LEU A 296 -9.31 5.55 17.48
C LEU A 296 -10.71 5.03 17.10
N GLU A 297 -10.73 3.84 16.52
CA GLU A 297 -11.94 3.17 16.07
C GLU A 297 -11.99 1.74 16.59
N GLY A 298 -13.19 1.19 16.74
CA GLY A 298 -13.41 -0.16 17.25
C GLY A 298 -12.71 -0.40 18.58
N ALA A 299 -11.80 -1.37 18.62
CA ALA A 299 -11.02 -1.73 19.80
C ALA A 299 -10.03 -0.63 20.26
N GLY A 300 -9.96 0.53 19.60
CA GLY A 300 -9.15 1.67 20.02
C GLY A 300 -7.65 1.32 20.07
N THR A 301 -6.97 1.67 21.16
CA THR A 301 -5.51 1.52 21.28
C THR A 301 -5.03 0.08 21.39
N ILE A 302 -5.93 -0.89 21.60
CA ILE A 302 -5.60 -2.33 21.62
C ILE A 302 -5.80 -3.00 20.25
N SER A 303 -6.33 -2.27 19.26
CA SER A 303 -6.49 -2.77 17.89
C SER A 303 -5.13 -3.05 17.26
N PRO A 304 -4.95 -4.13 16.48
CA PRO A 304 -3.75 -4.36 15.66
C PRO A 304 -3.42 -3.23 14.68
N HIS A 305 -4.42 -2.42 14.27
CA HIS A 305 -4.17 -1.21 13.49
C HIS A 305 -3.41 -0.11 14.26
N TYR A 306 -3.41 -0.16 15.60
CA TYR A 306 -2.91 0.91 16.46
C TYR A 306 -1.81 0.45 17.44
N ARG A 307 -2.00 -0.69 18.10
CA ARG A 307 -1.10 -1.17 19.15
C ARG A 307 0.26 -1.57 18.58
N SER A 308 1.28 -1.56 19.44
CA SER A 308 2.62 -2.05 19.08
C SER A 308 3.20 -1.37 17.82
N GLY A 309 2.98 -0.06 17.66
CA GLY A 309 3.43 0.72 16.49
C GLY A 309 2.43 0.80 15.33
N GLY A 310 1.30 0.07 15.44
CA GLY A 310 0.26 0.01 14.41
C GLY A 310 0.71 -0.69 13.13
N GLY A 311 -0.19 -0.73 12.14
CA GLY A 311 0.11 -1.28 10.81
C GLY A 311 0.25 -2.80 10.75
N HIS A 312 -0.25 -3.54 11.77
CA HIS A 312 -0.26 -5.00 11.79
C HIS A 312 -1.49 -5.62 11.13
N ALA A 313 -2.40 -4.79 10.61
CA ALA A 313 -3.69 -5.20 10.07
C ALA A 313 -4.07 -4.41 8.82
N VAL A 314 -5.02 -4.96 8.07
CA VAL A 314 -5.71 -4.31 6.97
C VAL A 314 -7.20 -4.61 7.00
N ASP A 315 -8.00 -3.57 6.84
CA ASP A 315 -9.45 -3.68 6.62
C ASP A 315 -9.75 -3.42 5.14
N PHE A 316 -10.28 -4.43 4.45
CA PHE A 316 -10.82 -4.27 3.10
C PHE A 316 -12.32 -3.95 3.18
N TYR A 317 -12.76 -2.92 2.46
CA TYR A 317 -14.20 -2.55 2.43
C TYR A 317 -14.83 -2.77 1.05
N ILE A 318 -14.01 -2.91 -0.01
CA ILE A 318 -14.47 -3.20 -1.37
C ILE A 318 -13.56 -4.23 -2.05
N LEU A 319 -14.16 -5.20 -2.75
CA LEU A 319 -13.49 -6.03 -3.75
C LEU A 319 -14.39 -6.16 -4.99
N ASN A 320 -13.81 -6.18 -6.20
CA ASN A 320 -14.55 -6.16 -7.48
C ASN A 320 -15.58 -5.02 -7.63
N GLY A 321 -15.48 -3.98 -6.80
CA GLY A 321 -16.46 -2.89 -6.73
C GLY A 321 -17.66 -3.17 -5.82
N HIS A 322 -17.72 -4.32 -5.16
CA HIS A 322 -18.75 -4.68 -4.19
C HIS A 322 -18.28 -4.39 -2.76
N SER A 323 -19.20 -3.91 -1.91
CA SER A 323 -18.93 -3.76 -0.49
C SER A 323 -18.80 -5.12 0.20
N LEU A 324 -17.88 -5.21 1.16
CA LEU A 324 -17.61 -6.45 1.89
C LEU A 324 -18.42 -6.56 3.18
N THR A 325 -18.65 -7.79 3.60
CA THR A 325 -19.23 -8.15 4.90
C THR A 325 -18.33 -9.10 5.69
N GLY A 326 -17.26 -9.61 5.08
CA GLY A 326 -16.40 -10.65 5.64
C GLY A 326 -16.97 -12.08 5.53
N GLY A 327 -18.20 -12.21 4.99
CA GLY A 327 -18.83 -13.50 4.65
C GLY A 327 -19.41 -13.56 3.24
N ASP A 328 -19.34 -12.47 2.48
CA ASP A 328 -19.71 -12.43 1.06
C ASP A 328 -18.75 -13.22 0.17
N SER A 329 -19.11 -13.44 -1.09
CA SER A 329 -18.35 -14.26 -2.02
C SER A 329 -16.95 -13.73 -2.30
N ASP A 330 -16.77 -12.41 -2.36
CA ASP A 330 -15.47 -11.80 -2.65
C ASP A 330 -14.56 -11.91 -1.42
N SER A 331 -15.10 -11.68 -0.22
CA SER A 331 -14.40 -11.91 1.05
C SER A 331 -13.93 -13.37 1.16
N MET A 332 -14.82 -14.34 0.93
CA MET A 332 -14.47 -15.76 1.02
C MET A 332 -13.48 -16.20 -0.06
N LYS A 333 -13.52 -15.58 -1.25
CA LYS A 333 -12.50 -15.81 -2.29
C LYS A 333 -11.13 -15.33 -1.82
N LEU A 334 -11.03 -14.12 -1.27
CA LEU A 334 -9.75 -13.59 -0.77
C LEU A 334 -9.20 -14.45 0.37
N LEU A 335 -10.04 -14.84 1.33
CA LEU A 335 -9.61 -15.70 2.45
C LEU A 335 -9.07 -17.05 1.98
N ARG A 336 -9.70 -17.70 1.00
CA ARG A 336 -9.19 -18.96 0.43
C ARG A 336 -7.89 -18.80 -0.35
N LEU A 337 -7.68 -17.65 -0.99
CA LEU A 337 -6.40 -17.33 -1.63
C LEU A 337 -5.30 -17.11 -0.59
N LEU A 338 -5.62 -16.48 0.53
CA LEU A 338 -4.67 -16.15 1.59
C LEU A 338 -4.30 -17.35 2.47
N ASP A 339 -5.25 -18.21 2.82
CA ASP A 339 -5.05 -19.32 3.77
C ASP A 339 -3.78 -20.16 3.49
N PRO A 340 -3.46 -20.61 2.27
CA PRO A 340 -2.24 -21.37 2.03
C PRO A 340 -0.95 -20.50 2.01
N LEU A 341 -1.07 -19.18 1.90
CA LEU A 341 0.06 -18.26 1.76
C LEU A 341 0.47 -17.67 3.11
N VAL A 342 -0.50 -17.39 3.98
CA VAL A 342 -0.23 -16.70 5.25
C VAL A 342 0.42 -17.63 6.27
N PRO A 343 1.24 -17.09 7.19
CA PRO A 343 1.70 -17.84 8.34
C PRO A 343 0.54 -18.32 9.23
N ALA A 344 0.75 -19.42 9.93
CA ALA A 344 -0.21 -19.90 10.92
C ALA A 344 -0.47 -18.86 12.03
N ASN A 345 -1.73 -18.81 12.47
CA ASN A 345 -2.25 -17.83 13.45
C ASN A 345 -2.35 -16.40 12.91
N THR A 346 -2.48 -16.23 11.59
CA THR A 346 -3.00 -14.97 11.02
C THR A 346 -4.46 -14.83 11.40
N ASN A 347 -4.84 -13.71 12.00
CA ASN A 347 -6.19 -13.49 12.47
C ASN A 347 -7.06 -12.92 11.34
N VAL A 348 -8.33 -13.34 11.29
CA VAL A 348 -9.33 -12.81 10.37
C VAL A 348 -10.64 -12.53 11.09
N GLY A 349 -11.16 -11.32 10.92
CA GLY A 349 -12.39 -10.88 11.56
C GLY A 349 -13.64 -11.45 10.91
N GLN A 350 -14.81 -10.94 11.32
CA GLN A 350 -16.12 -11.20 10.71
C GLN A 350 -16.58 -12.67 10.73
N ALA A 351 -16.10 -13.49 11.66
CA ALA A 351 -16.53 -14.87 11.81
C ALA A 351 -18.05 -15.01 12.00
N GLY A 352 -18.69 -14.04 12.65
CA GLY A 352 -20.15 -14.00 12.83
C GLY A 352 -20.95 -13.71 11.56
N CYS A 353 -20.30 -13.37 10.45
CA CYS A 353 -20.93 -12.95 9.20
C CYS A 353 -20.93 -14.08 8.14
N ARG A 354 -20.34 -15.23 8.46
CA ARG A 354 -20.22 -16.40 7.58
C ARG A 354 -20.78 -17.65 8.24
N ALA A 355 -21.03 -18.67 7.42
CA ALA A 355 -21.42 -19.98 7.93
C ALA A 355 -20.30 -20.56 8.81
N SER A 356 -20.67 -21.22 9.90
CA SER A 356 -19.71 -21.81 10.83
C SER A 356 -18.84 -22.88 10.15
N GLY A 357 -17.54 -22.91 10.50
CA GLY A 357 -16.61 -23.96 10.05
C GLY A 357 -16.00 -23.71 8.67
N SER A 358 -15.39 -22.54 8.47
CA SER A 358 -14.75 -22.17 7.19
C SER A 358 -13.63 -23.13 6.76
N GLY A 359 -13.07 -23.91 7.70
CA GLY A 359 -12.08 -24.95 7.42
C GLY A 359 -10.69 -24.42 7.10
N PHE A 360 -10.40 -23.16 7.44
CA PHE A 360 -9.09 -22.55 7.23
C PHE A 360 -8.04 -23.21 8.12
N VAL A 361 -6.83 -23.36 7.58
CA VAL A 361 -5.73 -24.04 8.27
C VAL A 361 -4.83 -23.04 8.99
N ASN A 362 -4.51 -21.91 8.35
CA ASN A 362 -3.59 -20.91 8.87
C ASN A 362 -4.32 -19.68 9.45
N LEU A 363 -5.59 -19.49 9.09
CA LEU A 363 -6.39 -18.37 9.54
C LEU A 363 -7.13 -18.68 10.85
N SER A 364 -6.97 -17.80 11.84
CA SER A 364 -7.66 -17.81 13.12
C SER A 364 -8.84 -16.83 13.09
N GLU A 365 -10.04 -17.36 13.19
CA GLU A 365 -11.28 -16.60 12.99
C GLU A 365 -11.75 -15.93 14.29
N PHE A 366 -12.16 -14.66 14.24
CA PHE A 366 -12.80 -13.96 15.37
C PHE A 366 -14.01 -13.12 14.93
N ALA A 367 -14.89 -12.81 15.88
CA ALA A 367 -16.10 -12.03 15.60
C ALA A 367 -15.79 -10.53 15.51
N ASP A 368 -16.32 -9.89 14.48
CA ASP A 368 -16.24 -8.44 14.24
C ASP A 368 -17.46 -7.99 13.41
N SER A 369 -17.63 -6.69 13.22
CA SER A 369 -18.71 -6.06 12.46
C SER A 369 -18.68 -6.44 10.97
N CYS A 370 -19.85 -6.78 10.42
CA CYS A 370 -20.04 -7.27 9.05
C CYS A 370 -20.03 -6.15 7.99
N SER A 371 -19.08 -5.21 8.06
CA SER A 371 -18.98 -4.05 7.17
C SER A 371 -17.70 -4.00 6.34
N HIS A 372 -16.76 -4.90 6.62
CA HIS A 372 -15.44 -4.99 6.00
C HIS A 372 -14.91 -6.42 6.17
N LEU A 373 -13.71 -6.68 5.65
CA LEU A 373 -12.94 -7.89 5.91
C LEU A 373 -11.62 -7.48 6.59
N HIS A 374 -11.46 -7.90 7.84
CA HIS A 374 -10.26 -7.67 8.64
C HIS A 374 -9.26 -8.82 8.49
N VAL A 375 -7.99 -8.50 8.28
CA VAL A 375 -6.88 -9.45 8.33
C VAL A 375 -5.73 -8.84 9.12
N ASP A 376 -5.24 -9.54 10.15
CA ASP A 376 -4.09 -9.09 10.94
C ASP A 376 -3.07 -10.17 11.24
N PHE A 377 -1.83 -9.72 11.47
CA PHE A 377 -0.67 -10.57 11.67
C PHE A 377 -0.06 -10.43 13.06
N ILE A 378 -0.79 -9.85 14.02
CA ILE A 378 -0.22 -9.52 15.33
C ILE A 378 0.15 -10.76 16.14
N SER A 379 -0.56 -11.86 15.90
CA SER A 379 -0.35 -13.16 16.53
C SER A 379 0.41 -14.15 15.63
N ALA A 380 0.65 -13.78 14.37
CA ALA A 380 1.16 -14.67 13.35
C ALA A 380 2.70 -14.79 13.41
N ARG A 381 3.20 -16.02 13.23
CA ARG A 381 4.64 -16.32 13.28
C ARG A 381 5.20 -16.48 11.86
N GLY A 382 6.17 -15.66 11.49
CA GLY A 382 6.78 -15.66 10.15
C GLY A 382 6.81 -14.25 9.56
N GLY A 383 7.84 -13.94 8.77
CA GLY A 383 8.10 -12.58 8.28
C GLY A 383 7.43 -12.20 6.97
N GLN A 384 6.83 -13.17 6.25
CA GLN A 384 6.29 -12.97 4.90
C GLN A 384 5.19 -14.01 4.59
N LEU A 385 4.39 -13.74 3.55
CA LEU A 385 3.54 -14.73 2.90
C LEU A 385 4.40 -15.67 2.03
N SER A 386 4.00 -16.94 1.96
CA SER A 386 4.66 -17.95 1.12
C SER A 386 4.29 -17.73 -0.35
N GLY A 387 5.29 -17.53 -1.21
CA GLY A 387 5.11 -17.52 -2.67
C GLY A 387 4.47 -16.27 -3.27
N VAL A 388 4.56 -15.11 -2.60
CA VAL A 388 3.99 -13.81 -3.05
C VAL A 388 5.05 -12.82 -3.50
#